data_AF-L7R8H5-F1
#
_entry.id   AF-L7R8H5-F1
#
_cell.length_a   1.000
_cell.length_b   1.000
_cell.length_c   1.000
_cell.angle_alpha   90.00
_cell.angle_beta   90.00
_cell.angle_gamma   90.00
#
_symmetry.space_group_name_H-M   'P 1'
#
loop_
_entity.id
_entity.type
_entity.pdbx_description
1 polymer ?
#
loop_
_entity_poly.entity_id
_entity_poly.type
_entity_poly.pdbx_seq_one_letter_code
_entity_poly.pdbx_strand_id
1 'polypeptide(L)'
;GGDYTTTVEAYIPASGRAIQGATSHHLGQNFSKMFEVVYDDPDTHEKAYVYQNSWGLTTRTIGVMILVHGDDQGLVLPPRVADVQTIVVPCGITANSSADERKSLIDSCKALVDELVAAGLRAEGDYRDNYSPG
;
A
#
# COMPACT_ATOMS: atom_id res chain seq x y z
N GLY A 1 15.11 -25.22 8.27
CA GLY A 1 14.38 -25.23 9.56
C GLY A 1 12.95 -25.71 9.39
N GLY A 2 12.23 -25.26 8.35
CA GLY A 2 10.95 -25.86 7.96
C GLY A 2 11.10 -27.02 6.96
N ASP A 3 9.98 -27.63 6.61
CA ASP A 3 9.86 -28.72 5.63
C ASP A 3 9.92 -28.17 4.20
N TYR A 4 9.06 -27.20 3.87
CA TYR A 4 9.10 -26.49 2.59
C TYR A 4 8.75 -25.01 2.72
N THR A 5 9.05 -24.24 1.68
CA THR A 5 8.77 -22.80 1.61
C THR A 5 8.14 -22.47 0.26
N THR A 6 7.04 -21.70 0.30
CA THR A 6 6.43 -21.07 -0.85
C THR A 6 6.73 -19.57 -0.84
N THR A 7 6.71 -18.97 -2.03
CA THR A 7 7.12 -17.57 -2.24
C THR A 7 6.26 -16.94 -3.33
N VAL A 8 6.13 -15.62 -3.27
CA VAL A 8 5.64 -14.81 -4.40
C VAL A 8 6.79 -13.97 -4.93
N GLU A 9 7.07 -14.11 -6.23
CA GLU A 9 8.18 -13.42 -6.89
C GLU A 9 7.65 -12.27 -7.74
N ALA A 10 8.33 -11.12 -7.66
CA ALA A 10 8.06 -9.96 -8.51
C ALA A 10 9.27 -9.71 -9.42
N TYR A 11 9.02 -9.14 -10.60
CA TYR A 11 10.07 -8.75 -11.55
C TYR A 11 10.20 -7.23 -11.61
N ILE A 12 11.43 -6.73 -11.59
CA ILE A 12 11.75 -5.30 -11.69
C ILE A 12 12.30 -5.00 -13.08
N PRO A 13 11.50 -4.39 -13.99
CA PRO A 13 11.89 -4.18 -15.39
C PRO A 13 13.17 -3.36 -15.55
N ALA A 14 13.30 -2.26 -14.83
CA ALA A 14 14.42 -1.33 -14.96
C ALA A 14 15.80 -1.97 -14.64
N SER A 15 15.82 -2.97 -13.76
CA SER A 15 17.06 -3.66 -13.37
C SER A 15 17.24 -5.03 -14.02
N GLY A 16 16.19 -5.56 -14.66
CA GLY A 16 16.18 -6.94 -15.17
C GLY A 16 16.23 -8.03 -14.09
N ARG A 17 15.94 -7.71 -12.83
CA ARG A 17 16.09 -8.62 -11.68
C ARG A 17 14.74 -8.99 -11.05
N ALA A 18 14.66 -10.22 -10.55
CA ALA A 18 13.56 -10.66 -9.70
C ALA A 18 13.79 -10.29 -8.23
N ILE A 19 12.71 -10.21 -7.46
CA ILE A 19 12.71 -9.96 -6.02
C ILE A 19 11.60 -10.78 -5.34
N GLN A 20 11.97 -11.46 -4.26
CA GLN A 20 11.02 -12.14 -3.39
C GLN A 20 10.16 -11.12 -2.64
N GLY A 21 8.85 -11.18 -2.85
CA GLY A 21 7.86 -10.26 -2.29
C GLY A 21 7.38 -10.65 -0.89
N ALA A 22 7.12 -11.94 -0.66
CA ALA A 22 6.70 -12.49 0.63
C ALA A 22 6.97 -14.00 0.69
N THR A 23 7.02 -14.55 1.90
CA THR A 23 7.25 -15.98 2.13
C THR A 23 6.17 -16.63 2.99
N SER A 24 5.93 -17.91 2.74
CA SER A 24 5.14 -18.77 3.60
C SER A 24 5.84 -20.11 3.75
N HIS A 25 6.03 -20.55 4.99
CA HIS A 25 6.80 -21.73 5.34
C HIS A 25 5.86 -22.78 5.94
N HIS A 26 5.92 -23.99 5.41
CA HIS A 26 5.47 -25.16 6.15
C HIS A 26 6.62 -25.64 7.00
N LEU A 27 6.48 -25.56 8.32
CA LEU A 27 7.53 -25.91 9.26
C LEU A 27 7.50 -27.39 9.64
N GLY A 28 6.45 -28.10 9.22
CA GLY A 28 6.18 -29.47 9.65
C GLY A 28 6.09 -29.52 11.18
N GLN A 29 6.77 -30.52 11.76
CA GLN A 29 6.90 -30.67 13.21
C GLN A 29 8.32 -30.33 13.72
N ASN A 30 9.17 -29.71 12.90
CA ASN A 30 10.58 -29.48 13.27
C ASN A 30 10.69 -28.61 14.52
N PHE A 31 9.92 -27.52 14.57
CA PHE A 31 9.95 -26.58 15.69
C PHE A 31 9.15 -27.09 16.88
N SER A 32 8.02 -27.76 16.67
CA SER A 32 7.23 -28.31 17.77
C SER A 32 7.98 -29.40 18.52
N LYS A 33 8.82 -30.20 17.83
CA LYS A 33 9.77 -31.12 18.46
C LYS A 33 10.86 -30.39 19.25
N MET A 34 11.43 -29.33 18.69
CA MET A 34 12.49 -28.56 19.34
C MET A 34 12.03 -27.83 20.61
N PHE A 35 10.77 -27.40 20.65
CA PHE A 35 10.19 -26.62 21.75
C PHE A 35 9.15 -27.40 22.58
N GLU A 36 9.05 -28.72 22.40
CA GLU A 36 8.09 -29.60 23.10
C GLU A 36 6.62 -29.12 23.04
N VAL A 37 6.20 -28.62 21.88
CA VAL A 37 4.81 -28.20 21.65
C VAL A 37 3.98 -29.42 21.25
N VAL A 38 3.33 -30.02 22.24
CA VAL A 38 2.59 -31.29 22.11
C VAL A 38 1.14 -31.16 22.58
N TYR A 39 0.28 -32.06 22.09
CA TYR A 39 -1.09 -32.26 22.56
C TYR A 39 -1.38 -33.76 22.71
N ASP A 40 -2.40 -34.11 23.49
CA ASP A 40 -2.90 -35.49 23.57
C ASP A 40 -3.93 -35.70 22.45
N ASP A 41 -3.65 -36.66 21.58
CA ASP A 41 -4.49 -36.97 20.42
C ASP A 41 -5.79 -37.68 20.87
N PRO A 42 -6.98 -37.18 20.47
CA PRO A 42 -8.24 -37.70 20.96
C PRO A 42 -8.59 -39.10 20.43
N ASP A 43 -8.01 -39.51 19.29
CA ASP A 43 -8.31 -40.78 18.63
C ASP A 43 -7.31 -41.88 19.02
N THR A 44 -6.03 -41.52 19.10
CA THR A 44 -4.96 -42.48 19.45
C THR A 44 -4.63 -42.49 20.94
N HIS A 45 -5.01 -41.44 21.69
CA HIS A 45 -4.65 -41.22 23.09
C HIS A 45 -3.13 -41.13 23.35
N GLU A 46 -2.34 -40.83 22.32
CA GLU A 46 -0.89 -40.63 22.39
C GLU A 46 -0.53 -39.14 22.32
N LYS A 47 0.68 -38.79 22.76
CA LYS A 47 1.22 -37.44 22.57
C LYS A 47 1.59 -37.21 21.11
N ALA A 48 1.04 -36.18 20.49
CA ALA A 48 1.34 -35.78 19.13
C ALA A 48 1.96 -34.37 19.09
N TYR A 49 2.88 -34.16 18.16
CA TYR A 49 3.47 -32.83 17.90
C TYR A 49 2.61 -32.05 16.92
N VAL A 50 2.40 -30.76 17.20
CA VAL A 50 1.63 -29.90 16.30
C VAL A 50 2.38 -29.64 15.00
N TYR A 51 1.64 -29.55 13.89
CA TYR A 51 2.18 -29.03 12.62
C TYR A 51 2.15 -27.50 12.64
N GLN A 52 3.24 -26.87 12.24
CA GLN A 52 3.38 -25.42 12.30
C GLN A 52 3.62 -24.83 10.91
N ASN A 53 3.12 -23.61 10.72
CA ASN A 53 3.42 -22.76 9.59
C ASN A 53 3.89 -21.39 10.11
N SER A 54 4.70 -20.69 9.33
CA SER A 54 4.98 -19.26 9.56
C SER A 54 4.99 -18.52 8.22
N TRP A 55 4.74 -17.22 8.21
CA TRP A 55 4.69 -16.43 6.99
C TRP A 55 5.08 -14.99 7.29
N GLY A 56 5.65 -14.31 6.29
CA GLY A 56 6.24 -13.00 6.45
C GLY A 56 6.02 -12.12 5.23
N LEU A 57 5.59 -10.88 5.50
CA LEU A 57 5.50 -9.79 4.54
C LEU A 57 6.03 -8.53 5.24
N THR A 58 6.79 -7.71 4.51
CA THR A 58 7.45 -6.53 5.08
C THR A 58 7.17 -5.28 4.25
N THR A 59 7.66 -4.14 4.71
CA THR A 59 7.62 -2.86 3.97
C THR A 59 8.43 -2.88 2.66
N ARG A 60 9.12 -3.98 2.34
CA ARG A 60 9.66 -4.24 1.00
C ARG A 60 8.62 -4.01 -0.10
N THR A 61 7.34 -4.28 0.18
CA THR A 61 6.23 -4.05 -0.76
C THR A 61 6.18 -2.61 -1.27
N ILE A 62 6.51 -1.61 -0.44
CA ILE A 62 6.56 -0.20 -0.85
C ILE A 62 7.70 0.01 -1.87
N GLY A 63 8.88 -0.56 -1.61
CA GLY A 63 10.01 -0.48 -2.55
C GLY A 63 9.71 -1.17 -3.89
N VAL A 64 9.05 -2.34 -3.86
CA VAL A 64 8.62 -3.04 -5.08
C VAL A 64 7.61 -2.20 -5.85
N MET A 65 6.61 -1.61 -5.19
CA MET A 65 5.64 -0.72 -5.82
C MET A 65 6.33 0.45 -6.54
N ILE A 66 7.28 1.11 -5.88
CA ILE A 66 8.05 2.23 -6.45
C ILE A 66 8.82 1.77 -7.70
N LEU A 67 9.55 0.66 -7.60
CA LEU A 67 10.39 0.17 -8.69
C LEU A 67 9.61 -0.37 -9.89
N VAL A 68 8.35 -0.77 -9.69
CA VAL A 68 7.50 -1.32 -10.74
C VAL A 68 6.65 -0.24 -11.43
N HIS A 69 6.11 0.71 -10.66
CA HIS A 69 5.16 1.69 -11.18
C HIS A 69 5.77 3.08 -11.41
N GLY A 70 6.90 3.41 -10.79
CA GLY A 70 7.57 4.69 -10.99
C GLY A 70 7.99 4.92 -12.45
N ASP A 71 7.95 6.16 -12.89
CA ASP A 71 8.29 6.59 -14.23
C ASP A 71 9.23 7.80 -14.21
N ASP A 72 9.52 8.37 -15.38
CA ASP A 72 10.43 9.52 -15.52
C ASP A 72 9.87 10.82 -14.91
N GLN A 73 8.57 10.89 -14.56
CA GLN A 73 7.96 12.00 -13.83
C GLN A 73 7.97 11.77 -12.31
N GLY A 74 8.22 10.54 -11.85
CA GLY A 74 8.45 10.20 -10.46
C GLY A 74 7.56 9.07 -9.95
N LEU A 75 6.97 9.27 -8.78
CA LEU A 75 6.18 8.25 -8.08
C LEU A 75 4.77 8.12 -8.68
N VAL A 76 4.39 6.89 -9.04
CA VAL A 76 3.01 6.55 -9.42
C VAL A 76 2.42 5.64 -8.34
N LEU A 77 1.50 6.18 -7.54
CA LEU A 77 0.82 5.43 -6.48
C LEU A 77 -0.36 4.63 -7.06
N PRO A 78 -0.44 3.31 -6.84
CA PRO A 78 -1.64 2.54 -7.19
C PRO A 78 -2.86 3.08 -6.43
N PRO A 79 -4.00 3.36 -7.11
CA PRO A 79 -5.12 4.10 -6.50
C PRO A 79 -5.72 3.47 -5.23
N ARG A 80 -5.55 2.17 -5.01
CA ARG A 80 -6.07 1.49 -3.80
C ARG A 80 -5.25 1.75 -2.54
N VAL A 81 -4.00 2.17 -2.68
CA VAL A 81 -3.08 2.44 -1.56
C VAL A 81 -2.57 3.89 -1.53
N ALA A 82 -2.95 4.71 -2.51
CA ALA A 82 -2.65 6.15 -2.50
C ALA A 82 -3.40 6.84 -1.35
N ASP A 83 -2.70 7.55 -0.47
CA ASP A 83 -3.33 8.28 0.64
C ASP A 83 -4.29 9.35 0.11
N VAL A 84 -3.79 10.19 -0.79
CA VAL A 84 -4.58 11.10 -1.63
C VAL A 84 -4.74 10.49 -3.02
N GLN A 85 -5.98 10.18 -3.41
CA GLN A 85 -6.30 9.67 -4.75
C GLN A 85 -6.53 10.80 -5.75
N THR A 86 -7.05 11.93 -5.29
CA THR A 86 -7.36 13.09 -6.13
C THR A 86 -7.02 14.37 -5.39
N ILE A 87 -6.27 15.25 -6.04
CA ILE A 87 -5.93 16.58 -5.53
C ILE A 87 -6.60 17.63 -6.42
N VAL A 88 -7.35 18.54 -5.81
CA VAL A 88 -8.00 19.66 -6.51
C VAL A 88 -7.16 20.91 -6.31
N VAL A 89 -6.65 21.47 -7.41
CA VAL A 89 -5.80 22.67 -7.40
C VAL A 89 -6.53 23.80 -8.16
N PRO A 90 -6.76 24.98 -7.54
CA PRO A 90 -7.36 26.11 -8.23
C PRO A 90 -6.37 26.71 -9.24
N CYS A 91 -6.83 26.91 -10.48
CA CYS A 91 -6.02 27.46 -11.57
C CYS A 91 -6.59 28.81 -12.05
N GLY A 92 -5.74 29.64 -12.67
CA GLY A 92 -6.18 30.87 -13.33
C GLY A 92 -6.44 32.07 -12.41
N ILE A 93 -6.03 32.01 -11.14
CA ILE A 93 -6.00 33.19 -10.26
C ILE A 93 -4.89 34.13 -10.72
N THR A 94 -5.23 35.37 -11.07
CA THR A 94 -4.27 36.40 -11.49
C THR A 94 -4.24 37.56 -10.52
N ALA A 95 -3.26 38.46 -10.67
CA ALA A 95 -3.21 39.72 -9.91
C ALA A 95 -4.48 40.58 -10.09
N ASN A 96 -5.16 40.45 -11.24
CA ASN A 96 -6.35 41.21 -11.56
C ASN A 96 -7.65 40.53 -11.10
N SER A 97 -7.60 39.28 -10.63
CA SER A 97 -8.77 38.57 -10.13
C SER A 97 -9.28 39.24 -8.87
N SER A 98 -10.54 39.66 -8.89
CA SER A 98 -11.23 40.26 -7.75
C SER A 98 -11.34 39.28 -6.57
N ALA A 99 -11.57 39.82 -5.37
CA ALA A 99 -11.78 39.00 -4.19
C ALA A 99 -12.98 38.04 -4.33
N ASP A 100 -14.05 38.50 -4.98
CA ASP A 100 -15.26 37.70 -5.22
C ASP A 100 -15.01 36.56 -6.21
N GLU A 101 -14.28 36.81 -7.30
CA GLU A 101 -13.89 35.75 -8.25
C GLU A 101 -12.99 34.70 -7.59
N ARG A 102 -12.00 35.14 -6.79
CA ARG A 102 -11.12 34.24 -6.04
C ARG A 102 -11.90 33.36 -5.07
N LYS A 103 -12.82 33.98 -4.32
CA LYS A 103 -13.69 33.27 -3.38
C LYS A 103 -14.59 32.27 -4.09
N SER A 104 -15.25 32.70 -5.17
CA SER A 104 -16.15 31.83 -5.94
C SER A 104 -15.43 30.60 -6.52
N LEU A 105 -14.19 30.76 -6.98
CA LEU A 105 -13.37 29.65 -7.47
C LEU A 105 -13.02 28.67 -6.36
N ILE A 106 -12.51 29.17 -5.22
CA ILE A 106 -12.14 28.33 -4.08
C ILE A 106 -13.36 27.59 -3.53
N ASP A 107 -14.51 28.26 -3.40
CA ASP A 107 -15.75 27.65 -2.92
C ASP A 107 -16.22 26.54 -3.88
N SER A 108 -16.06 26.73 -5.19
CA SER A 108 -16.35 25.69 -6.20
C SER A 108 -15.40 24.49 -6.08
N CYS A 109 -14.10 24.73 -5.86
CA CYS A 109 -13.14 23.65 -5.64
C CYS A 109 -13.45 22.85 -4.37
N LYS A 110 -13.90 23.50 -3.28
CA LYS A 110 -14.32 22.82 -2.05
C LYS A 110 -15.56 21.95 -2.29
N ALA A 111 -16.56 22.49 -3.00
CA ALA A 111 -17.75 21.72 -3.36
C ALA A 111 -17.41 20.48 -4.19
N LEU A 112 -16.43 20.58 -5.11
CA LEU A 112 -15.95 19.42 -5.88
C LEU A 112 -15.27 18.39 -4.97
N VAL A 113 -14.44 18.81 -4.01
CA VAL A 113 -13.82 17.89 -3.04
C VAL A 113 -14.91 17.16 -2.25
N ASP A 114 -15.94 17.86 -1.79
CA ASP A 114 -17.06 17.27 -1.04
C ASP A 114 -17.82 16.23 -1.90
N GLU A 115 -18.05 16.51 -3.18
CA GLU A 115 -18.68 15.58 -4.13
C GLU A 115 -17.84 14.32 -4.33
N LEU A 116 -16.53 14.46 -4.52
CA LEU A 116 -15.61 13.33 -4.68
C LEU A 116 -15.55 12.47 -3.42
N VAL A 117 -15.51 13.09 -2.25
CA VAL A 117 -15.55 12.38 -0.96
C VAL A 117 -16.89 11.66 -0.77
N ALA A 118 -18.01 12.30 -1.12
CA ALA A 118 -19.34 11.68 -1.07
C ALA A 118 -19.45 10.47 -2.03
N ALA A 119 -18.72 10.49 -3.15
CA ALA A 119 -18.58 9.37 -4.07
C ALA A 119 -17.61 8.27 -3.57
N GLY A 120 -16.97 8.44 -2.41
CA GLY A 120 -16.07 7.45 -1.79
C GLY A 120 -14.60 7.57 -2.20
N LEU A 121 -14.19 8.68 -2.82
CA LEU A 121 -12.80 8.95 -3.17
C LEU A 121 -12.07 9.66 -2.03
N ARG A 122 -10.78 9.35 -1.85
CA ARG A 122 -9.88 10.11 -0.97
C ARG A 122 -9.40 11.36 -1.72
N ALA A 123 -10.17 12.44 -1.61
CA ALA A 123 -9.89 13.69 -2.29
C ALA A 123 -9.51 14.80 -1.31
N GLU A 124 -8.56 15.64 -1.72
CA GLU A 124 -8.12 16.83 -0.98
C GLU A 124 -8.05 18.04 -1.92
N GLY A 125 -8.05 19.25 -1.35
CA GLY A 125 -7.83 20.49 -2.08
C GLY A 125 -6.56 21.19 -1.62
N ASP A 126 -5.72 21.63 -2.57
CA ASP A 126 -4.55 22.45 -2.28
C ASP A 126 -4.86 23.92 -2.55
N TYR A 127 -5.03 24.70 -1.48
CA TYR A 127 -5.40 26.12 -1.53
C TYR A 127 -4.27 27.04 -1.07
N ARG A 128 -3.03 26.55 -1.02
CA ARG A 128 -1.86 27.37 -0.67
C ARG A 128 -1.66 28.43 -1.75
N ASP A 129 -1.61 29.70 -1.35
CA ASP A 129 -1.49 30.86 -2.25
C ASP A 129 -0.04 31.37 -2.40
N ASN A 130 0.88 30.79 -1.62
CA ASN A 130 2.31 31.11 -1.65
C ASN A 130 3.10 30.30 -2.69
N TYR A 131 2.42 29.46 -3.49
CA TYR A 131 2.97 28.67 -4.59
C TYR A 131 2.15 28.89 -5.86
N SER A 132 2.79 28.81 -7.03
CA SER A 132 2.08 28.71 -8.30
C SER A 132 1.38 27.34 -8.42
N PRO A 133 0.32 27.23 -9.25
CA PRO A 133 -0.34 25.94 -9.49
C PRO A 133 0.53 24.88 -10.19
N GLY A 134 1.58 25.29 -10.90
CA GLY A 134 2.55 24.41 -11.56
C GLY A 134 3.94 24.52 -10.97
#